data_AF-A0AAV1HWL0-F1
#
_entry.id   AF-A0AAV1HWL0-F1
#
_cell.length_a   1.000
_cell.length_b   1.000
_cell.length_c   1.000
_cell.angle_alpha   90.00
_cell.angle_beta   90.00
_cell.angle_gamma   90.00
#
_symmetry.space_group_name_H-M   'P 1'
#
loop_
_entity.id
_entity.type
_entity.pdbx_description
1 polymer ?
#
loop_
_entity_poly.entity_id
_entity_poly.type
_entity_poly.pdbx_seq_one_letter_code
_entity_poly.pdbx_strand_id
1 'polypeptide(L)'
;MDAKLVIVLIAVLPLCQGLPSLAGTLDVHSDGRTSSPSSEGSIVKKGGAFAFKTGRTDRSVAYARYVDAAQTRSHTGQLHLSTSEAFSDHDQMFAAGYLEGYMTARRINEYYSNTFTYFTQGMNASLEKPLDWLEQQDRWSRSQVKDNGDSTLWRMLGLVLAQFDGIVAGYQGRCMTCWKQTLSFRAPATGLT
;
A
#
# COMPACT_ATOMS: atom_id res chain seq x y z
N MET A 1 30.91 -7.70 -2.41
CA MET A 1 29.93 -6.69 -2.88
C MET A 1 28.57 -7.39 -3.02
N ASP A 2 28.02 -8.00 -1.98
CA ASP A 2 27.61 -7.47 -0.66
C ASP A 2 26.33 -6.63 -0.68
N ALA A 3 25.25 -7.35 -0.36
CA ALA A 3 24.28 -7.00 0.68
C ALA A 3 23.27 -5.84 0.46
N LYS A 4 22.04 -6.29 0.15
CA LYS A 4 20.75 -5.89 0.76
C LYS A 4 20.04 -4.63 0.23
N LEU A 5 18.72 -4.65 0.44
CA LEU A 5 17.73 -3.56 0.41
C LEU A 5 17.22 -3.12 -0.99
N VAL A 6 15.91 -3.04 -1.29
CA VAL A 6 14.72 -3.67 -0.69
C VAL A 6 13.69 -3.83 -1.82
N ILE A 7 13.35 -5.08 -2.15
CA ILE A 7 11.97 -5.57 -2.14
C ILE A 7 10.90 -4.64 -2.74
N VAL A 8 10.35 -5.05 -3.87
CA VAL A 8 8.98 -4.65 -4.26
C VAL A 8 8.13 -5.92 -4.46
N LEU A 9 7.12 -6.05 -3.60
CA LEU A 9 6.10 -7.11 -3.45
C LEU A 9 6.38 -8.52 -2.87
N ILE A 10 7.57 -9.17 -2.92
CA ILE A 10 7.68 -10.58 -2.38
C ILE A 10 8.47 -10.79 -1.09
N ALA A 11 9.20 -9.80 -0.61
CA ALA A 11 9.63 -9.79 0.79
C ALA A 11 9.00 -8.59 1.51
N VAL A 12 9.73 -7.80 2.32
CA VAL A 12 9.21 -6.92 3.40
C VAL A 12 8.56 -7.75 4.52
N LEU A 13 7.92 -8.84 4.13
CA LEU A 13 7.51 -9.97 4.94
C LEU A 13 8.55 -10.52 5.94
N PRO A 14 9.90 -10.51 5.77
CA PRO A 14 10.78 -11.03 6.82
C PRO A 14 10.80 -10.17 8.09
N LEU A 15 10.31 -8.92 8.09
CA LEU A 15 10.15 -8.11 9.30
C LEU A 15 8.78 -8.27 9.99
N CYS A 16 7.86 -9.07 9.45
CA CYS A 16 6.61 -9.46 10.10
C CYS A 16 6.56 -10.94 10.55
N GLN A 17 7.59 -11.74 10.26
CA GLN A 17 7.65 -13.18 10.59
C GLN A 17 8.12 -13.47 12.02
N GLY A 18 8.36 -12.44 12.84
CA GLY A 18 8.90 -12.55 14.20
C GLY A 18 7.85 -12.65 15.31
N LEU A 19 7.01 -13.70 15.30
CA LEU A 19 6.20 -14.10 16.47
C LEU A 19 6.25 -15.62 16.66
N PRO A 20 6.36 -16.12 17.91
CA PRO A 20 6.35 -17.56 18.17
C PRO A 20 4.96 -18.15 17.90
N SER A 21 4.95 -19.45 17.54
CA SER A 21 3.75 -20.26 17.42
C SER A 21 2.88 -20.15 18.68
N LEU A 22 1.70 -19.55 18.54
CA LEU A 22 0.59 -19.70 19.46
C LEU A 22 -0.54 -20.41 18.72
N ALA A 23 -0.61 -21.73 18.92
CA ALA A 23 -1.86 -22.45 18.76
C ALA A 23 -2.85 -21.91 19.80
N GLY A 24 -3.67 -20.94 19.38
CA GLY A 24 -4.65 -20.24 20.21
C GLY A 24 -5.92 -20.00 19.41
N THR A 25 -7.06 -20.23 20.06
CA THR A 25 -8.39 -20.20 19.46
C THR A 25 -8.70 -18.88 18.75
N LEU A 26 -9.49 -18.94 17.67
CA LEU A 26 -9.99 -17.77 16.95
C LEU A 26 -11.02 -16.98 17.78
N ASP A 27 -10.55 -16.19 18.75
CA ASP A 27 -11.38 -15.17 19.39
C ASP A 27 -11.55 -13.98 18.45
N VAL A 28 -12.65 -14.01 17.68
CA VAL A 28 -13.15 -12.84 16.93
C VAL A 28 -13.73 -11.84 17.93
N HIS A 29 -12.85 -11.09 18.61
CA HIS A 29 -13.28 -9.96 19.41
C HIS A 29 -13.64 -8.79 18.48
N SER A 30 -14.94 -8.69 18.18
CA SER A 30 -15.51 -7.57 17.44
C SER A 30 -15.53 -6.33 18.33
N ASP A 31 -14.49 -5.49 18.25
CA ASP A 31 -14.42 -4.27 19.04
C ASP A 31 -15.48 -3.25 18.56
N GLY A 32 -16.56 -3.16 19.34
CA GLY A 32 -17.79 -2.46 19.01
C GLY A 32 -17.71 -0.95 19.18
N ARG A 33 -16.96 -0.28 18.30
CA ARG A 33 -17.03 1.16 17.92
C ARG A 33 -15.97 1.39 16.83
N THR A 34 -16.30 1.72 15.59
CA THR A 34 -16.90 3.01 15.19
C THR A 34 -17.67 2.90 13.87
N SER A 35 -18.80 3.60 13.77
CA SER A 35 -19.48 3.84 12.50
C SER A 35 -18.70 4.81 11.61
N SER A 36 -18.38 4.38 10.39
CA SER A 36 -18.52 5.22 9.19
C SER A 36 -18.68 4.34 7.94
N PRO A 37 -19.76 4.48 7.16
CA PRO A 37 -19.89 3.79 5.88
C PRO A 37 -18.94 4.47 4.87
N SER A 38 -18.04 3.70 4.29
CA SER A 38 -16.84 4.17 3.58
C SER A 38 -15.79 4.87 4.46
N SER A 39 -14.52 4.71 4.11
CA SER A 39 -13.45 5.61 4.55
C SER A 39 -13.18 6.65 3.47
N GLU A 40 -12.96 7.89 3.87
CA GLU A 40 -12.52 8.97 2.99
C GLU A 40 -11.13 9.46 3.41
N GLY A 41 -10.33 9.87 2.43
CA GLY A 41 -8.99 10.35 2.66
C GLY A 41 -8.49 11.28 1.57
N SER A 42 -7.45 12.03 1.89
CA SER A 42 -6.78 12.94 0.97
C SER A 42 -5.27 12.95 1.20
N ILE A 43 -4.52 13.28 0.15
CA ILE A 43 -3.07 13.44 0.19
C ILE A 43 -2.73 14.91 0.05
N VAL A 44 -1.98 15.42 1.03
CA VAL A 44 -1.43 16.79 0.99
C VAL A 44 0.07 16.72 0.75
N LYS A 45 0.60 17.62 -0.10
CA LYS A 45 2.04 17.80 -0.30
C LYS A 45 2.52 19.06 0.42
N LYS A 46 3.53 18.94 1.28
CA LYS A 46 4.16 20.07 2.00
C LYS A 46 5.68 19.89 2.01
N GLY A 47 6.43 20.88 1.52
CA GLY A 47 7.89 20.82 1.49
C GLY A 47 8.45 19.62 0.72
N GLY A 48 7.78 19.20 -0.36
CA GLY A 48 8.13 17.99 -1.12
C GLY A 48 7.55 16.68 -0.56
N ALA A 49 7.26 16.59 0.74
CA ALA A 49 6.72 15.39 1.37
C ALA A 49 5.20 15.23 1.19
N PHE A 50 4.75 13.99 0.96
CA PHE A 50 3.34 13.62 0.90
C PHE A 50 2.86 13.06 2.24
N ALA A 51 1.63 13.39 2.65
CA ALA A 51 1.03 12.86 3.87
C ALA A 51 -0.46 12.58 3.71
N PHE A 52 -0.89 11.40 4.20
CA PHE A 52 -2.31 11.05 4.31
C PHE A 52 -3.02 11.93 5.35
N LYS A 53 -4.26 12.32 5.02
CA LYS A 53 -5.23 12.95 5.91
C LYS A 53 -6.57 12.23 5.80
N THR A 54 -7.22 12.00 6.93
CA THR A 54 -8.58 11.46 6.98
C THR A 54 -9.56 12.52 6.49
N GLY A 55 -10.53 12.10 5.67
CA GLY A 55 -11.49 13.00 5.03
C GLY A 55 -10.88 13.81 3.87
N ARG A 56 -11.71 14.66 3.27
CA ARG A 56 -11.32 15.58 2.19
C ARG A 56 -10.68 16.84 2.78
N THR A 57 -9.55 17.24 2.21
CA THR A 57 -8.81 18.46 2.60
C THR A 57 -8.72 19.42 1.41
N ASP A 58 -8.95 20.71 1.63
CA ASP A 58 -8.75 21.72 0.58
C ASP A 58 -7.28 21.77 0.13
N ARG A 59 -7.05 21.92 -1.18
CA ARG A 59 -5.73 21.88 -1.83
C ARG A 59 -4.96 20.57 -1.60
N SER A 60 -5.67 19.45 -1.52
CA SER A 60 -5.07 18.12 -1.64
C SER A 60 -4.60 17.83 -3.08
N VAL A 61 -3.53 17.05 -3.22
CA VAL A 61 -3.04 16.52 -4.51
C VAL A 61 -4.01 15.49 -5.08
N ALA A 62 -4.58 14.67 -4.21
CA ALA A 62 -5.60 13.68 -4.53
C ALA A 62 -6.55 13.50 -3.35
N TYR A 63 -7.77 13.06 -3.63
CA TYR A 63 -8.73 12.57 -2.63
C TYR A 63 -9.37 11.26 -3.10
N ALA A 64 -9.79 10.43 -2.14
CA ALA A 64 -10.43 9.16 -2.43
C ALA A 64 -11.45 8.75 -1.36
N ARG A 65 -12.36 7.87 -1.76
CA ARG A 65 -13.37 7.20 -0.94
C ARG A 65 -13.30 5.71 -1.22
N TYR A 66 -13.20 4.89 -0.18
CA TYR A 66 -13.17 3.44 -0.29
C TYR A 66 -14.33 2.80 0.47
N VAL A 67 -15.09 1.94 -0.21
CA VAL A 67 -16.08 1.03 0.38
C VAL A 67 -15.55 -0.39 0.24
N ASP A 68 -15.38 -1.07 1.37
CA ASP A 68 -14.88 -2.43 1.41
C ASP A 68 -15.93 -3.43 0.85
N ALA A 69 -15.48 -4.50 0.19
CA ALA A 69 -16.34 -5.56 -0.35
C ALA A 69 -17.34 -6.14 0.65
N ALA A 70 -16.99 -6.23 1.94
CA ALA A 70 -17.89 -6.69 3.00
C ALA A 70 -19.05 -5.72 3.30
N GLN A 71 -19.00 -4.49 2.79
CA GLN A 71 -20.03 -3.45 2.95
C GLN A 71 -20.88 -3.24 1.68
N THR A 72 -20.56 -3.90 0.56
CA THR A 72 -21.30 -3.75 -0.70
C THR A 72 -22.17 -4.97 -0.99
N ARG A 73 -23.37 -4.74 -1.54
CA ARG A 73 -24.28 -5.83 -1.96
C ARG A 73 -23.73 -6.67 -3.12
N SER A 74 -22.76 -6.16 -3.87
CA SER A 74 -22.09 -6.86 -4.96
C SER A 74 -20.87 -7.69 -4.50
N HIS A 75 -20.52 -7.65 -3.21
CA HIS A 75 -19.29 -8.23 -2.67
C HIS A 75 -18.01 -7.75 -3.38
N THR A 76 -18.04 -6.52 -3.93
CA THR A 76 -16.92 -5.89 -4.65
C THR A 76 -16.45 -4.67 -3.88
N GLY A 77 -15.13 -4.53 -3.68
CA GLY A 77 -14.56 -3.29 -3.15
C GLY A 77 -14.72 -2.16 -4.17
N GLN A 78 -15.11 -0.98 -3.71
CA GLN A 78 -15.31 0.20 -4.54
C GLN A 78 -14.36 1.30 -4.09
N LEU A 79 -13.37 1.63 -4.93
CA LEU A 79 -12.48 2.77 -4.74
C LEU A 79 -12.88 3.85 -5.76
N HIS A 80 -13.21 5.04 -5.27
CA HIS A 80 -13.38 6.24 -6.09
C HIS A 80 -12.29 7.23 -5.74
N LEU A 81 -11.59 7.76 -6.73
CA LEU A 81 -10.40 8.58 -6.56
C LEU A 81 -10.40 9.73 -7.58
N SER A 82 -9.88 10.89 -7.20
CA SER A 82 -9.55 11.95 -8.16
C SER A 82 -8.33 12.73 -7.72
N THR A 83 -7.58 13.24 -8.70
CA THR A 83 -6.41 14.09 -8.52
C THR A 83 -6.76 15.58 -8.73
N SER A 84 -5.79 16.46 -8.54
CA SER A 84 -5.93 17.91 -8.71
C SER A 84 -4.91 18.43 -9.72
N GLU A 85 -5.40 19.04 -10.80
CA GLU A 85 -4.61 19.65 -11.88
C GLU A 85 -3.69 20.79 -11.41
N ALA A 86 -3.86 21.29 -10.18
CA ALA A 86 -2.96 22.25 -9.55
C ALA A 86 -1.58 21.67 -9.17
N PHE A 87 -1.34 20.38 -9.42
CA PHE A 87 -0.08 19.67 -9.17
C PHE A 87 0.41 18.97 -10.43
N SER A 88 1.72 18.68 -10.51
CA SER A 88 2.29 17.99 -11.68
C SER A 88 1.70 16.58 -11.84
N ASP A 89 1.64 16.09 -13.08
CA ASP A 89 1.12 14.75 -13.39
C ASP A 89 1.81 13.66 -12.55
N HIS A 90 3.12 13.79 -12.32
CA HIS A 90 3.88 12.89 -11.44
C HIS A 90 3.38 12.94 -9.99
N ASP A 91 3.17 14.14 -9.42
CA ASP A 91 2.63 14.31 -8.07
C ASP A 91 1.21 13.75 -7.96
N GLN A 92 0.38 14.00 -8.98
CA GLN A 92 -0.98 13.49 -9.08
C GLN A 92 -1.01 11.96 -9.07
N MET A 93 -0.21 11.32 -9.93
CA MET A 93 -0.16 9.86 -10.03
C MET A 93 0.42 9.21 -8.78
N PHE A 94 1.51 9.75 -8.22
CA PHE A 94 2.05 9.29 -6.94
C PHE A 94 1.05 9.41 -5.80
N ALA A 95 0.34 10.55 -5.69
CA ALA A 95 -0.69 10.75 -4.66
C ALA A 95 -1.92 9.85 -4.86
N ALA A 96 -2.30 9.56 -6.11
CA ALA A 96 -3.36 8.62 -6.44
C ALA A 96 -3.00 7.21 -5.93
N GLY A 97 -1.81 6.73 -6.30
CA GLY A 97 -1.28 5.45 -5.82
C GLY A 97 -1.19 5.39 -4.29
N TYR A 98 -0.72 6.46 -3.65
CA TYR A 98 -0.63 6.52 -2.18
C TYR A 98 -2.00 6.33 -1.51
N LEU A 99 -3.06 6.97 -2.01
CA LEU A 99 -4.41 6.76 -1.49
C LEU A 99 -4.89 5.33 -1.68
N GLU A 100 -4.73 4.77 -2.87
CA GLU A 100 -5.09 3.39 -3.17
C GLU A 100 -4.37 2.42 -2.21
N GLY A 101 -3.04 2.49 -2.15
CA GLY A 101 -2.23 1.64 -1.29
C GLY A 101 -2.55 1.80 0.20
N TYR A 102 -2.78 3.03 0.66
CA TYR A 102 -3.09 3.30 2.07
C TYR A 102 -4.50 2.82 2.48
N MET A 103 -5.51 3.07 1.63
CA MET A 103 -6.91 2.78 1.94
C MET A 103 -7.26 1.31 1.73
N THR A 104 -6.61 0.64 0.77
CA THR A 104 -6.85 -0.77 0.44
C THR A 104 -5.83 -1.74 1.04
N ALA A 105 -4.85 -1.27 1.82
CA ALA A 105 -3.73 -2.08 2.34
C ALA A 105 -4.11 -3.46 2.91
N ARG A 106 -5.22 -3.55 3.65
CA ARG A 106 -5.72 -4.85 4.16
C ARG A 106 -6.03 -5.83 3.02
N ARG A 107 -6.76 -5.39 1.99
CA ARG A 107 -7.14 -6.23 0.85
C ARG A 107 -5.95 -6.55 -0.05
N ILE A 108 -4.97 -5.63 -0.18
CA ILE A 108 -3.68 -5.91 -0.82
C ILE A 108 -2.96 -7.06 -0.08
N ASN A 109 -2.88 -7.01 1.25
CA ASN A 109 -2.21 -8.03 2.06
C ASN A 109 -2.88 -9.41 1.98
N GLU A 110 -4.22 -9.45 2.06
CA GLU A 110 -4.99 -10.68 1.92
C GLU A 110 -4.87 -11.28 0.53
N TYR A 111 -4.99 -10.44 -0.52
CA TYR A 111 -4.82 -10.88 -1.91
C TYR A 111 -3.41 -11.42 -2.16
N TYR A 112 -2.38 -10.75 -1.65
CA TYR A 112 -1.00 -11.24 -1.69
C TYR A 112 -0.89 -12.61 -1.02
N SER A 113 -1.39 -12.77 0.21
CA SER A 113 -1.28 -14.01 0.97
C SER A 113 -1.97 -15.18 0.27
N ASN A 114 -3.18 -14.95 -0.25
CA ASN A 114 -3.94 -15.94 -1.00
C ASN A 114 -3.21 -16.36 -2.29
N THR A 115 -2.70 -15.37 -3.04
CA THR A 115 -1.99 -15.58 -4.30
C THR A 115 -0.67 -16.32 -4.07
N PHE A 116 0.12 -15.90 -3.09
CA PHE A 116 1.38 -16.52 -2.73
C PHE A 116 1.20 -17.98 -2.32
N THR A 117 0.23 -18.28 -1.44
CA THR A 117 -0.13 -19.65 -1.06
C THR A 117 -0.61 -20.47 -2.25
N TYR A 118 -1.44 -19.91 -3.13
CA TYR A 118 -1.90 -20.61 -4.33
C TYR A 118 -0.74 -21.04 -5.25
N PHE A 119 0.20 -20.15 -5.55
CA PHE A 119 1.37 -20.50 -6.37
C PHE A 119 2.30 -21.48 -5.66
N THR A 120 2.69 -21.20 -4.42
CA THR A 120 3.74 -21.97 -3.71
C THR A 120 3.26 -23.31 -3.16
N GLN A 121 2.02 -23.41 -2.68
CA GLN A 121 1.48 -24.62 -2.07
C GLN A 121 0.47 -25.32 -2.99
N GLY A 122 -0.42 -24.55 -3.63
CA GLY A 122 -1.45 -25.10 -4.53
C GLY A 122 -0.89 -25.65 -5.84
N MET A 123 0.12 -24.97 -6.42
CA MET A 123 0.76 -25.38 -7.68
C MET A 123 2.22 -25.83 -7.54
N ASN A 124 2.77 -25.80 -6.32
CA ASN A 124 4.18 -26.13 -6.03
C ASN A 124 5.18 -25.37 -6.93
N ALA A 125 4.87 -24.12 -7.27
CA ALA A 125 5.66 -23.32 -8.19
C ALA A 125 6.85 -22.64 -7.48
N SER A 126 8.05 -22.72 -8.07
CA SER A 126 9.17 -21.87 -7.65
C SER A 126 8.96 -20.44 -8.15
N LEU A 127 9.07 -19.47 -7.24
CA LEU A 127 8.89 -18.05 -7.54
C LEU A 127 10.21 -17.31 -7.86
N GLU A 128 11.38 -17.90 -7.57
CA GLU A 128 12.69 -17.27 -7.71
C GLU A 128 12.90 -16.65 -9.10
N LYS A 129 12.91 -17.48 -10.16
CA LYS A 129 13.14 -17.00 -11.54
C LYS A 129 12.09 -15.98 -12.05
N PRO A 130 10.77 -16.18 -11.82
CA PRO A 130 9.78 -15.14 -12.15
C PRO A 130 10.05 -13.80 -11.48
N LEU A 131 10.49 -13.79 -10.21
CA LEU A 131 10.74 -12.57 -9.46
C LEU A 131 12.02 -11.87 -9.89
N ASP A 132 13.09 -12.61 -10.10
CA ASP A 132 14.35 -12.08 -10.64
C ASP A 132 14.11 -11.42 -12.01
N TRP A 133 13.25 -12.01 -12.84
CA TRP A 133 12.87 -11.43 -14.13
C TRP A 133 12.04 -10.14 -13.96
N LEU A 134 11.03 -10.13 -13.09
CA LEU A 134 10.23 -8.93 -12.80
C LEU A 134 11.10 -7.77 -12.27
N GLU A 135 12.06 -8.06 -11.40
CA GLU A 135 12.99 -7.05 -10.86
C GLU A 135 13.92 -6.49 -11.95
N GLN A 136 14.35 -7.33 -12.90
CA GLN A 136 15.09 -6.88 -14.09
C GLN A 136 14.22 -6.00 -15.00
N GLN A 137 12.94 -6.33 -15.19
CA GLN A 137 12.01 -5.53 -16.00
C GLN A 137 11.69 -4.17 -15.38
N ASP A 138 11.53 -4.07 -14.05
CA ASP A 138 11.34 -2.78 -13.36
C ASP A 138 12.58 -1.87 -13.53
N ARG A 139 13.79 -2.40 -13.26
CA ARG A 139 15.05 -1.66 -13.45
C ARG A 139 15.23 -1.17 -14.88
N TRP A 140 14.96 -2.04 -15.87
CA TRP A 140 15.04 -1.68 -17.29
C TRP A 140 13.99 -0.61 -17.66
N SER A 141 12.74 -0.77 -17.19
CA SER A 141 11.68 0.21 -17.44
C SER A 141 12.04 1.59 -16.88
N ARG A 142 12.61 1.64 -15.66
CA ARG A 142 13.06 2.88 -15.02
C ARG A 142 14.25 3.52 -15.75
N SER A 143 15.20 2.74 -16.27
CA SER A 143 16.27 3.31 -17.10
C SER A 143 15.74 3.87 -18.42
N GLN A 144 14.83 3.17 -19.09
CA GLN A 144 14.22 3.68 -20.31
C GLN A 144 13.41 4.98 -20.09
N VAL A 145 12.65 5.08 -18.99
CA VAL A 145 11.94 6.33 -18.63
C VAL A 145 12.91 7.48 -18.38
N LYS A 146 14.01 7.23 -17.68
CA LYS A 146 15.04 8.23 -17.41
C LYS A 146 15.76 8.69 -18.69
N ASP A 147 16.16 7.75 -19.52
CA ASP A 147 17.06 8.01 -20.66
C ASP A 147 16.29 8.49 -21.92
N ASN A 148 14.96 8.34 -21.97
CA ASN A 148 14.12 8.69 -23.12
C ASN A 148 12.91 9.59 -22.77
N GLY A 149 13.01 10.41 -21.71
CA GLY A 149 11.89 11.17 -21.13
C GLY A 149 11.12 12.11 -22.06
N ASP A 150 11.71 12.53 -23.19
CA ASP A 150 11.04 13.37 -24.20
C ASP A 150 9.97 12.63 -25.00
N SER A 151 10.04 11.29 -25.05
CA SER A 151 9.03 10.47 -25.73
C SER A 151 7.74 10.39 -24.93
N THR A 152 6.60 10.64 -25.59
CA THR A 152 5.27 10.48 -24.98
C THR A 152 5.06 9.07 -24.40
N LEU A 153 5.60 8.02 -25.04
CA LEU A 153 5.52 6.64 -24.53
C LEU A 153 6.20 6.50 -23.17
N TRP A 154 7.46 6.93 -23.09
CA TRP A 154 8.28 6.81 -21.88
C TRP A 154 7.81 7.76 -20.77
N ARG A 155 7.32 8.95 -21.11
CA ARG A 155 6.64 9.83 -20.15
C ARG A 155 5.40 9.17 -19.53
N MET A 156 4.55 8.53 -20.33
CA MET A 156 3.37 7.81 -19.82
C MET A 156 3.77 6.61 -18.95
N LEU A 157 4.81 5.85 -19.33
CA LEU A 157 5.33 4.78 -18.46
C LEU A 157 5.87 5.33 -17.13
N GLY A 158 6.53 6.49 -17.15
CA GLY A 158 6.96 7.19 -15.92
C GLY A 158 5.81 7.55 -14.99
N LEU A 159 4.65 7.94 -15.54
CA LEU A 159 3.44 8.21 -14.77
C LEU A 159 2.83 6.94 -14.15
N VAL A 160 2.84 5.82 -14.87
CA VAL A 160 2.42 4.51 -14.34
C VAL A 160 3.34 4.06 -13.20
N LEU A 161 4.66 4.19 -13.37
CA LEU A 161 5.63 3.88 -12.33
C LEU A 161 5.49 4.81 -11.10
N ALA A 162 5.20 6.09 -11.30
CA ALA A 162 4.93 7.02 -10.20
C ALA A 162 3.68 6.61 -9.39
N GLN A 163 2.61 6.15 -10.04
CA GLN A 163 1.44 5.58 -9.33
C GLN A 163 1.81 4.31 -8.57
N PHE A 164 2.58 3.41 -9.17
CA PHE A 164 3.04 2.19 -8.51
C PHE A 164 3.90 2.47 -7.25
N ASP A 165 4.86 3.40 -7.36
CA ASP A 165 5.66 3.86 -6.22
C ASP A 165 4.79 4.50 -5.14
N GLY A 166 3.72 5.20 -5.55
CA GLY A 166 2.66 5.69 -4.69
C GLY A 166 1.97 4.55 -3.91
N ILE A 167 1.51 3.49 -4.58
CA ILE A 167 0.86 2.33 -3.94
C ILE A 167 1.75 1.71 -2.88
N VAL A 168 3.04 1.53 -3.18
CA VAL A 168 4.03 1.00 -2.23
C VAL A 168 4.16 1.91 -1.00
N ALA A 169 4.31 3.23 -1.21
CA ALA A 169 4.43 4.20 -0.12
C ALA A 169 3.15 4.28 0.74
N GLY A 170 1.97 4.21 0.11
CA GLY A 170 0.67 4.21 0.78
C GLY A 170 0.47 2.98 1.68
N TYR A 171 0.75 1.78 1.14
CA TYR A 171 0.68 0.53 1.87
C TYR A 171 1.59 0.56 3.11
N GLN A 172 2.85 0.96 2.94
CA GLN A 172 3.82 1.11 4.03
C GLN A 172 3.36 2.13 5.09
N GLY A 173 2.81 3.28 4.65
CA GLY A 173 2.24 4.30 5.54
C GLY A 173 1.10 3.78 6.41
N ARG A 174 0.23 2.92 5.84
CA ARG A 174 -0.88 2.29 6.58
C ARG A 174 -0.37 1.27 7.59
N CYS A 175 0.56 0.41 7.20
CA CYS A 175 1.15 -0.59 8.09
C CYS A 175 1.88 0.05 9.28
N MET A 176 2.69 1.10 9.05
CA MET A 176 3.33 1.85 10.14
C MET A 176 2.33 2.50 11.10
N THR A 177 1.14 2.90 10.63
CA THR A 177 0.08 3.44 11.47
C THR A 177 -0.55 2.34 12.33
N CYS A 178 -0.83 1.18 11.72
CA CYS A 178 -1.36 -0.01 12.41
C CYS A 178 -0.44 -0.45 13.56
N TRP A 179 0.86 -0.62 13.29
CA TRP A 179 1.82 -1.06 14.32
C TRP A 179 2.00 -0.04 15.45
N LYS A 180 1.92 1.27 15.19
CA LYS A 180 1.94 2.29 16.25
C LYS A 180 0.71 2.18 17.16
N GLN A 181 -0.46 1.87 16.61
CA GLN A 181 -1.66 1.61 17.42
C GLN A 181 -1.51 0.33 18.22
N THR A 182 -1.04 -0.77 17.63
CA THR A 182 -0.76 -2.04 18.34
C THR A 182 0.25 -1.86 19.48
N LEU A 183 1.33 -1.11 19.27
CA LEU A 183 2.32 -0.83 20.31
C LEU A 183 1.75 0.08 21.41
N SER A 184 0.91 1.07 21.05
CA SER A 184 0.23 1.92 22.04
C SER A 184 -0.79 1.16 22.89
N PHE A 185 -1.43 0.12 22.37
CA PHE A 185 -2.30 -0.78 23.13
C PHE A 185 -1.54 -1.85 23.93
N ARG A 186 -0.27 -2.11 23.58
CA ARG A 186 0.58 -3.12 24.24
C ARG A 186 1.50 -2.54 25.31
N ALA A 187 1.62 -1.21 25.41
CA ALA A 187 2.23 -0.57 26.57
C ALA A 187 1.28 -0.73 27.77
N PRO A 188 1.63 -1.51 28.81
CA PRO A 188 0.85 -1.50 30.04
C PRO A 188 0.89 -0.09 30.63
N ALA A 189 -0.23 0.38 31.16
CA ALA A 189 -0.26 1.63 31.89
C ALA A 189 0.63 1.51 33.14
N THR A 190 1.86 2.02 33.06
CA THR A 190 2.73 2.22 34.22
C THR A 190 2.22 3.42 35.01
N GLY A 191 1.04 3.24 35.59
CA GLY A 191 0.39 4.16 36.52
C GLY A 191 0.26 3.50 37.87
N LEU A 192 1.38 3.41 38.60
CA LEU A 192 1.37 3.36 40.06
C LEU A 192 2.42 4.35 40.57
N THR A 193 1.99 5.09 41.57
CA THR A 193 2.68 6.14 42.33
C THR A 193 3.81 5.60 43.19
#